data_AF-A0A7X7XV70-F1
#
_entry.id   AF-A0A7X7XV70-F1
#
_cell.length_a   1.000
_cell.length_b   1.000
_cell.length_c   1.000
_cell.angle_alpha   90.00
_cell.angle_beta   90.00
_cell.angle_gamma   90.00
#
_symmetry.space_group_name_H-M   'P 1'
#
loop_
_entity.id
_entity.type
_entity.pdbx_description
1 polymer ?
#
loop_
_entity_poly.entity_id
_entity_poly.type
_entity_poly.pdbx_seq_one_letter_code
_entity_poly.pdbx_strand_id
1 'polypeptide(L)'
;MDVSHEKAQKQIMDFFYGEKELNEELKNHIENCEECSALWESMNLAKNLTKDELTLKEGDIQVDERIIAAAFREAEKIKEKNKNIKDYIVFALISVILLSSAGISAYMGYGRIILTIQIFIIIFVPILIPFFIMHRLSKEVDL
;
A
#
# COMPACT_ATOMS: atom_id res chain seq x y z
N MET A 1 -2.86 56.79 7.85
CA MET A 1 -2.05 55.89 8.68
C MET A 1 -1.46 54.89 7.73
N ASP A 2 -0.14 54.76 7.69
CA ASP A 2 0.55 53.97 6.68
C ASP A 2 0.40 52.48 7.02
N VAL A 3 -0.35 51.74 6.21
CA VAL A 3 -0.43 50.28 6.34
C VAL A 3 0.94 49.75 5.94
N SER A 4 1.66 49.14 6.89
CA SER A 4 2.91 48.46 6.59
C SER A 4 2.70 47.43 5.47
N HIS A 5 3.55 47.45 4.44
CA HIS A 5 3.45 46.58 3.25
C HIS A 5 3.22 45.11 3.61
N GLU A 6 3.89 44.59 4.64
CA GLU A 6 3.75 43.21 5.11
C GLU A 6 2.31 42.91 5.58
N LYS A 7 1.67 43.88 6.23
CA LYS A 7 0.28 43.75 6.70
C LYS A 7 -0.69 43.78 5.51
N ALA A 8 -0.45 44.63 4.52
CA ALA A 8 -1.28 44.70 3.32
C ALA A 8 -1.19 43.41 2.49
N GLN A 9 0.02 42.87 2.28
CA GLN A 9 0.22 41.60 1.57
C GLN A 9 -0.48 40.43 2.27
N LYS A 10 -0.41 40.36 3.60
CA LYS A 10 -1.14 39.35 4.37
C LYS A 10 -2.65 39.47 4.19
N GLN A 11 -3.18 40.69 4.24
CA GLN A 11 -4.62 40.92 4.04
C GLN A 11 -5.09 40.58 2.61
N ILE A 12 -4.24 40.79 1.61
CA ILE A 12 -4.49 40.34 0.23
C ILE A 12 -4.62 38.81 0.20
N MET A 13 -3.70 38.07 0.84
CA MET A 13 -3.80 36.61 0.90
C MET A 13 -5.05 36.13 1.63
N ASP A 14 -5.34 36.70 2.81
CA ASP A 14 -6.53 36.37 3.60
C ASP A 14 -7.82 36.57 2.78
N PHE A 15 -7.88 37.60 1.92
CA PHE A 15 -9.00 37.82 0.99
C PHE A 15 -9.10 36.73 -0.08
N PHE A 16 -7.98 36.32 -0.70
CA PHE A 16 -7.98 35.28 -1.73
C PHE A 16 -8.38 33.90 -1.19
N TYR A 17 -8.08 33.60 0.08
CA TYR A 17 -8.50 32.37 0.76
C TYR A 17 -9.89 32.47 1.42
N GLY A 18 -10.57 33.63 1.32
CA GLY A 18 -11.92 33.83 1.87
C GLY A 18 -11.97 33.97 3.39
N GLU A 19 -10.85 34.26 4.04
CA GLU A 19 -10.78 34.44 5.49
C GLU A 19 -11.20 35.85 5.93
N LYS A 20 -11.09 36.85 5.04
CA LYS A 20 -11.46 38.25 5.33
C LYS A 20 -12.02 38.98 4.10
N GLU A 21 -12.84 39.99 4.35
CA GLU A 21 -13.35 40.91 3.32
C GLU A 21 -12.32 42.01 2.99
N LEU A 22 -12.43 42.55 1.77
CA LEU A 22 -11.57 43.62 1.29
C LEU A 22 -12.01 44.96 1.90
N ASN A 23 -11.17 45.58 2.71
CA ASN A 23 -11.43 46.90 3.29
C ASN A 23 -11.03 48.03 2.33
N GLU A 24 -11.73 49.17 2.38
CA GLU A 24 -11.45 50.36 1.54
C GLU A 24 -10.01 50.90 1.71
N GLU A 25 -9.44 50.79 2.92
CA GLU A 25 -8.06 51.17 3.21
C GLU A 25 -7.05 50.29 2.46
N LEU A 26 -7.32 48.99 2.37
CA LEU A 26 -6.47 48.03 1.65
C LEU A 26 -6.56 48.24 0.14
N LYS A 27 -7.77 48.53 -0.37
CA LYS A 27 -7.99 48.83 -1.79
C LYS A 27 -7.20 50.06 -2.22
N ASN A 28 -7.27 51.14 -1.44
CA ASN A 28 -6.50 52.35 -1.70
C ASN A 28 -4.98 52.11 -1.60
N HIS A 29 -4.54 51.20 -0.72
CA HIS A 29 -3.12 50.82 -0.64
C HIS A 29 -2.67 50.01 -1.87
N ILE A 30 -3.47 49.06 -2.35
CA ILE A 30 -3.18 48.30 -3.58
C ILE A 30 -3.06 49.24 -4.79
N GLU A 31 -3.95 50.22 -4.92
CA GLU A 31 -3.94 51.17 -6.05
C GLU A 31 -2.72 52.11 -6.05
N ASN A 32 -2.17 52.44 -4.88
CA ASN A 32 -1.06 53.38 -4.75
C ASN A 32 0.30 52.73 -4.50
N CYS A 33 0.37 51.40 -4.31
CA CYS A 33 1.59 50.67 -4.05
C CYS A 33 1.89 49.68 -5.18
N GLU A 34 3.00 49.89 -5.89
CA GLU A 34 3.44 49.05 -7.00
C GLU A 34 3.63 47.57 -6.60
N GLU A 35 4.23 47.32 -5.43
CA GLU A 35 4.45 45.94 -4.94
C GLU A 35 3.14 45.21 -4.59
N CYS A 36 2.20 45.91 -3.93
CA CYS A 36 0.91 45.31 -3.56
C CYS A 36 0.01 45.12 -4.79
N SER A 37 0.09 46.02 -5.77
CA SER A 37 -0.57 45.89 -7.07
C SER A 37 -0.05 44.66 -7.83
N ALA A 38 1.27 44.49 -7.92
CA ALA A 38 1.87 43.32 -8.56
C ALA A 38 1.46 41.99 -7.90
N LEU A 39 1.40 41.96 -6.55
CA LEU A 39 0.90 40.80 -5.83
C LEU A 39 -0.57 40.52 -6.16
N TRP A 40 -1.42 41.56 -6.16
CA TRP A 40 -2.84 41.45 -6.49
C TRP A 40 -3.08 40.92 -7.91
N GLU A 41 -2.33 41.41 -8.89
CA GLU A 41 -2.41 40.93 -10.28
C GLU A 41 -1.96 39.47 -10.40
N SER A 42 -0.83 39.10 -9.79
CA SER A 42 -0.32 37.73 -9.83
C SER A 42 -1.30 36.71 -9.23
N MET A 43 -1.96 37.07 -8.13
CA MET A 43 -2.98 36.22 -7.51
C MET A 43 -4.25 36.12 -8.37
N ASN A 44 -4.68 37.20 -9.02
CA ASN A 44 -5.80 37.16 -9.96
C ASN A 44 -5.48 36.32 -11.21
N LEU A 45 -4.25 36.38 -11.72
CA LEU A 45 -3.80 35.53 -12.82
C LEU A 45 -3.82 34.05 -12.41
N ALA A 46 -3.29 33.72 -11.23
CA ALA A 46 -3.32 32.35 -10.71
C ALA A 46 -4.76 31.84 -10.52
N LYS A 47 -5.67 32.67 -10.02
CA LYS A 47 -7.09 32.35 -9.86
C LYS A 47 -7.81 32.13 -11.19
N ASN A 48 -7.46 32.89 -12.23
CA ASN A 48 -8.05 32.74 -13.55
C ASN A 48 -7.52 31.48 -14.27
N LEU A 49 -6.21 31.22 -14.19
CA LEU A 49 -5.61 30.00 -14.73
C LEU A 49 -6.19 28.74 -14.07
N THR A 50 -6.32 28.75 -12.75
CA THR A 50 -6.92 27.62 -12.02
C THR A 50 -8.41 27.48 -12.27
N LYS A 51 -9.18 28.55 -12.50
CA LYS A 51 -10.60 28.43 -12.90
C LYS A 51 -10.78 27.72 -14.25
N ASP A 52 -9.90 28.00 -15.20
CA ASP A 52 -9.97 27.41 -16.54
C ASP A 52 -9.35 25.99 -16.59
N GLU A 53 -8.37 25.65 -15.73
CA GLU A 53 -7.81 24.29 -15.65
C GLU A 53 -8.53 23.36 -14.64
N LEU A 54 -9.11 23.88 -13.55
CA LEU A 54 -9.92 23.10 -12.60
C LEU A 54 -11.40 23.03 -12.97
N THR A 55 -11.81 23.56 -14.13
CA THR A 55 -12.99 23.03 -14.84
C THR A 55 -12.68 21.68 -15.49
N LEU A 56 -11.95 20.81 -14.78
CA LEU A 56 -12.17 19.38 -14.86
C LEU A 56 -13.63 19.17 -14.51
N LYS A 57 -14.47 19.07 -15.55
CA LYS A 57 -15.86 18.64 -15.46
C LYS A 57 -15.94 17.58 -14.36
N GLU A 58 -16.69 17.84 -13.30
CA GLU A 58 -16.94 16.91 -12.18
C GLU A 58 -17.48 15.53 -12.63
N GLY A 59 -17.75 15.33 -13.93
CA GLY A 59 -18.11 14.05 -14.54
C GLY A 59 -17.03 13.35 -15.36
N ASP A 60 -15.79 13.85 -15.46
CA ASP A 60 -14.75 13.26 -16.35
C ASP A 60 -13.62 12.54 -15.60
N ILE A 61 -13.66 12.52 -14.27
CA ILE A 61 -12.85 11.56 -13.49
C ILE A 61 -13.61 10.23 -13.50
N GLN A 62 -13.58 9.56 -14.66
CA GLN A 62 -13.96 8.14 -14.72
C GLN A 62 -12.90 7.36 -13.95
N VAL A 63 -13.23 7.02 -12.70
CA VAL A 63 -12.48 6.05 -11.93
C VAL A 63 -12.55 4.73 -12.69
N ASP A 64 -11.52 4.45 -13.48
CA ASP A 64 -11.45 3.21 -14.26
C ASP A 64 -11.31 2.04 -13.28
N GLU A 65 -12.41 1.33 -13.11
CA GLU A 65 -12.54 0.16 -12.24
C GLU A 65 -11.46 -0.90 -12.56
N ARG A 66 -10.94 -0.92 -13.81
CA ARG A 66 -9.82 -1.78 -14.20
C ARG A 66 -8.51 -1.39 -13.54
N ILE A 67 -8.23 -0.11 -13.34
CA ILE A 67 -7.00 0.36 -12.68
C ILE A 67 -7.04 -0.02 -11.19
N ILE A 68 -8.20 0.16 -10.56
CA ILE A 68 -8.40 -0.25 -9.17
C ILE A 68 -8.27 -1.78 -9.05
N ALA A 69 -8.95 -2.55 -9.90
CA ALA A 69 -8.88 -4.00 -9.89
C ALA A 69 -7.46 -4.51 -10.17
N ALA A 70 -6.71 -3.86 -11.07
CA ALA A 70 -5.32 -4.19 -11.33
C ALA A 70 -4.43 -3.95 -10.09
N ALA A 71 -4.60 -2.82 -9.40
CA ALA A 71 -3.86 -2.49 -8.20
C ALA A 71 -4.14 -3.48 -7.06
N PHE A 72 -5.40 -3.85 -6.84
CA PHE A 72 -5.76 -4.88 -5.85
C PHE A 72 -5.19 -6.26 -6.21
N ARG A 73 -5.24 -6.65 -7.49
CA ARG A 73 -4.69 -7.93 -7.96
C ARG A 73 -3.17 -7.99 -7.78
N GLU A 74 -2.47 -6.88 -7.95
CA GLU A 74 -1.03 -6.80 -7.75
C GLU A 74 -0.66 -6.87 -6.26
N ALA A 75 -1.41 -6.18 -5.40
CA ALA A 75 -1.27 -6.29 -3.95
C ALA A 75 -1.52 -7.72 -3.45
N GLU A 76 -2.52 -8.41 -4.00
CA GLU A 76 -2.85 -9.79 -3.64
C GLU A 76 -1.75 -10.77 -4.05
N LYS A 77 -1.16 -10.61 -5.25
CA LYS A 77 0.01 -11.37 -5.69
C LYS A 77 1.21 -11.19 -4.76
N ILE A 78 1.46 -9.96 -4.29
CA ILE A 78 2.57 -9.69 -3.36
C ILE A 78 2.30 -10.34 -2.00
N LYS A 79 1.05 -10.27 -1.51
CA LYS A 79 0.63 -10.93 -0.27
C LYS A 79 0.79 -12.45 -0.34
N GLU A 80 0.39 -13.06 -1.45
CA GLU A 80 0.49 -14.50 -1.66
C GLU A 80 1.96 -14.96 -1.76
N LYS A 81 2.80 -14.21 -2.50
CA LYS A 81 4.25 -14.47 -2.53
C LYS A 81 4.87 -14.42 -1.14
N ASN A 82 4.53 -13.42 -0.33
CA ASN A 82 5.07 -13.27 1.02
C ASN A 82 4.60 -14.38 1.97
N LYS A 83 3.35 -14.85 1.83
CA LYS A 83 2.85 -16.00 2.59
C LYS A 83 3.63 -17.27 2.22
N ASN A 84 3.81 -17.52 0.92
CA ASN A 84 4.56 -18.68 0.43
C ASN A 84 6.03 -18.66 0.89
N ILE A 85 6.68 -17.49 0.93
CA ILE A 85 8.06 -17.36 1.44
C ILE A 85 8.13 -17.68 2.94
N LYS A 86 7.18 -17.19 3.74
CA LYS A 86 7.13 -17.51 5.18
C LYS A 86 6.95 -19.02 5.40
N ASP A 87 6.04 -19.64 4.66
CA ASP A 87 5.81 -21.09 4.75
C ASP A 87 7.06 -21.89 4.33
N TYR A 88 7.79 -21.42 3.31
CA TYR A 88 9.05 -22.03 2.87
C TYR A 88 10.16 -21.90 3.92
N ILE A 89 10.28 -20.76 4.60
CA ILE A 89 11.24 -20.56 5.69
C ILE A 89 10.93 -21.49 6.86
N VAL A 90 9.65 -21.58 7.26
CA VAL A 90 9.21 -22.50 8.33
C VAL A 90 9.53 -23.95 7.95
N PHE A 91 9.24 -24.34 6.72
CA PHE A 91 9.57 -25.67 6.22
C PHE A 91 11.08 -25.95 6.24
N ALA A 92 11.90 -24.99 5.82
CA ALA A 92 13.35 -25.12 5.84
C ALA A 92 13.89 -25.29 7.27
N LEU A 93 13.38 -24.51 8.23
CA LEU A 93 13.76 -24.63 9.64
C LEU A 93 13.41 -26.01 10.22
N ILE A 94 12.18 -26.49 9.98
CA ILE A 94 11.76 -27.83 10.42
C ILE A 94 12.66 -28.91 9.80
N SER A 95 12.96 -28.78 8.50
CA SER A 95 13.80 -29.74 7.78
C SER A 95 15.22 -29.78 8.36
N VAL A 96 15.81 -28.63 8.67
CA VAL A 96 17.15 -28.54 9.28
C VAL A 96 17.15 -29.18 10.68
N ILE A 97 16.12 -28.94 11.49
CA ILE A 97 16.00 -29.54 12.83
C ILE A 97 15.90 -31.06 12.71
N LEU A 98 15.04 -31.57 11.83
CA LEU A 98 14.90 -33.01 11.60
C LEU A 98 16.20 -33.63 11.10
N LEU A 99 16.85 -33.02 10.12
CA LEU A 99 18.11 -33.52 9.57
C LEU A 99 19.22 -33.55 10.62
N SER A 100 19.31 -32.49 11.43
CA SER A 100 20.28 -32.40 12.52
C SER A 100 20.02 -33.46 13.60
N SER A 101 18.76 -33.66 13.97
CA SER A 101 18.36 -34.69 14.95
C SER A 101 18.68 -36.11 14.47
N ALA A 102 18.46 -36.39 13.17
CA ALA A 102 18.82 -37.65 12.56
C ALA A 102 20.35 -37.84 12.52
N GLY A 103 21.11 -36.80 12.18
CA GLY A 103 22.58 -36.82 12.20
C GLY A 103 23.15 -37.11 13.59
N ILE A 104 22.63 -36.45 14.63
CA ILE A 104 23.03 -36.69 16.02
C ILE A 104 22.70 -38.13 16.45
N SER A 105 21.50 -38.60 16.11
CA SER A 105 21.07 -39.97 16.41
C SER A 105 21.96 -41.02 15.71
N ALA A 106 22.39 -40.74 14.48
CA ALA A 106 23.33 -41.59 13.76
C ALA A 106 24.71 -41.59 14.42
N TYR A 107 25.20 -40.42 14.84
CA TYR A 107 26.48 -40.26 15.53
C TYR A 107 26.52 -41.01 16.88
N MET A 108 25.43 -41.02 17.64
CA MET A 108 25.29 -41.79 18.89
C MET A 108 25.15 -43.31 18.70
N GLY A 109 25.19 -43.80 17.45
CA GLY A 109 25.11 -45.24 17.15
C GLY A 109 23.69 -45.78 16.98
N TYR A 110 22.66 -44.93 17.02
CA TYR A 110 21.27 -45.32 16.77
C TYR A 110 20.91 -45.42 15.27
N GLY A 111 21.89 -45.62 14.39
CA GLY A 111 21.69 -45.72 12.94
C GLY A 111 20.68 -46.81 12.54
N ARG A 112 20.60 -47.93 13.29
CA ARG A 112 19.59 -48.98 13.09
C ARG A 112 18.16 -48.47 13.27
N ILE A 113 17.92 -47.57 14.22
CA ILE A 113 16.59 -47.00 14.47
C ILE A 113 16.19 -46.08 13.31
N ILE A 114 17.12 -45.27 12.81
CA ILE A 114 16.88 -44.36 11.67
C ILE A 114 16.53 -45.15 10.41
N LEU A 115 17.27 -46.21 10.11
CA LEU A 115 16.99 -47.09 8.96
C LEU A 115 15.62 -47.77 9.09
N THR A 116 15.26 -48.21 10.30
CA THR A 116 13.96 -48.83 10.56
C THR A 116 12.82 -47.83 10.32
N ILE A 117 12.96 -46.59 10.80
CA ILE A 117 11.98 -45.52 10.58
C ILE A 117 11.88 -45.17 9.09
N GLN A 118 13.00 -45.07 8.37
CA GLN A 118 12.98 -44.79 6.92
C GLN A 118 12.27 -45.89 6.12
N ILE A 119 12.55 -47.16 6.41
CA ILE A 119 11.86 -48.30 5.77
C ILE A 119 10.37 -48.22 6.07
N PHE A 120 9.99 -47.92 7.31
CA PHE A 120 8.58 -47.76 7.69
C PHE A 120 7.92 -46.62 6.89
N ILE A 121 8.55 -45.45 6.81
CA ILE A 121 8.01 -44.31 6.04
C ILE A 121 7.85 -44.66 4.56
N ILE A 122 8.85 -45.29 3.93
CA ILE A 122 8.82 -45.66 2.51
C ILE A 122 7.69 -46.65 2.20
N ILE A 123 7.37 -47.56 3.13
CA ILE A 123 6.30 -48.53 2.92
C ILE A 123 4.93 -47.93 3.22
N PHE A 124 4.79 -47.19 4.33
CA PHE A 124 3.48 -46.73 4.81
C PHE A 124 3.00 -45.42 4.17
N VAL A 125 3.89 -44.49 3.83
CA VAL A 125 3.48 -43.19 3.24
C VAL A 125 2.81 -43.36 1.87
N PRO A 126 3.32 -44.17 0.93
CA PRO A 126 2.65 -44.39 -0.36
C PRO A 126 1.25 -45.01 -0.23
N ILE A 127 0.97 -45.70 0.87
CA ILE A 127 -0.35 -46.29 1.16
C ILE A 127 -1.26 -45.24 1.81
N LEU A 128 -0.72 -44.43 2.71
CA LEU A 128 -1.47 -43.39 3.41
C LEU A 128 -1.89 -42.23 2.48
N ILE A 129 -1.05 -41.83 1.53
CA ILE A 129 -1.36 -40.73 0.59
C ILE A 129 -2.68 -40.96 -0.17
N PRO A 130 -2.89 -42.07 -0.90
CA PRO A 130 -4.14 -42.31 -1.61
C PRO A 130 -5.33 -42.45 -0.65
N PHE A 131 -5.13 -42.99 0.56
CA PHE A 131 -6.16 -43.05 1.59
C PHE A 131 -6.62 -41.64 2.04
N PHE A 132 -5.67 -40.74 2.32
CA PHE A 132 -5.98 -39.35 2.69
C PHE A 132 -6.63 -38.56 1.54
N ILE A 133 -6.18 -38.78 0.30
CA ILE A 133 -6.78 -38.16 -0.89
C ILE A 133 -8.23 -38.64 -1.07
N MET A 134 -8.48 -39.95 -0.94
CA MET A 134 -9.81 -40.52 -1.07
C MET A 134 -10.76 -40.03 0.02
N HIS A 135 -10.29 -39.93 1.26
CA HIS A 135 -11.07 -39.36 2.37
C HIS A 135 -11.38 -37.87 2.15
N ARG A 136 -10.45 -37.09 1.60
CA ARG A 136 -10.70 -35.68 1.24
C ARG A 136 -11.75 -35.57 0.14
N LEU A 137 -11.63 -36.36 -0.92
CA LEU A 137 -12.56 -36.35 -2.06
C LEU A 137 -13.97 -36.79 -1.66
N SER A 138 -14.10 -37.80 -0.79
CA SER A 138 -15.42 -38.22 -0.27
C SER A 138 -16.15 -37.08 0.45
N LYS A 139 -15.40 -36.25 1.19
CA LYS A 139 -15.95 -35.12 1.95
C LYS A 139 -16.40 -33.95 1.06
N GLU A 140 -15.89 -33.88 -0.17
CA GLU A 140 -16.29 -32.88 -1.17
C GLU A 140 -17.49 -33.36 -2.02
N VAL A 141 -17.79 -34.66 -2.05
CA VAL A 141 -18.93 -35.26 -2.79
C VAL A 141 -20.22 -35.30 -1.96
N ASP A 142 -20.12 -35.30 -0.62
CA ASP A 142 -21.26 -35.30 0.30
C ASP A 142 -21.78 -33.88 0.67
N LEU A 143 -21.36 -32.84 -0.06
CA LEU A 143 -21.79 -31.42 0.08
C LEU A 143 -22.48 -30.94 -1.20
#